data_AF-A0A0Q4U130-F1
#
_entry.id   AF-A0A0Q4U130-F1
#
_cell.length_a   1.000
_cell.length_b   1.000
_cell.length_c   1.000
_cell.angle_alpha   90.00
_cell.angle_beta   90.00
_cell.angle_gamma   90.00
#
_symmetry.space_group_name_H-M   'P 1'
#
loop_
_entity.id
_entity.type
_entity.pdbx_description
1 polymer ?
#
loop_
_entity_poly.entity_id
_entity_poly.type
_entity_poly.pdbx_seq_one_letter_code
_entity_poly.pdbx_strand_id
1 'polypeptide(L)'
;MLPRRAGLTLVTFLAAALGACSASGPSPKAAVAPIAATVAAAPAPSPTGSGCGPSIARTQAVVDSDVATGNLNPPVGARFSADLARASEACNAGRVREAIGLLAAAKARYGYP
;
A
#
# COMPACT_ATOMS: atom_id res chain seq x y z
N MET A 1 35.08 -13.57 -44.95
CA MET A 1 35.48 -12.24 -45.46
C MET A 1 34.67 -11.18 -44.71
N LEU A 2 35.25 -10.57 -43.65
CA LEU A 2 34.79 -9.30 -43.03
C LEU A 2 35.44 -8.14 -43.85
N PRO A 3 34.94 -6.89 -43.88
CA PRO A 3 35.01 -5.98 -42.72
C PRO A 3 33.95 -4.85 -42.58
N ARG A 4 33.65 -4.48 -41.32
CA ARG A 4 33.72 -3.14 -40.66
C ARG A 4 33.00 -1.93 -41.34
N ARG A 5 32.31 -1.02 -40.64
CA ARG A 5 32.80 0.02 -39.70
C ARG A 5 31.56 0.80 -39.20
N ALA A 6 31.34 0.97 -37.90
CA ALA A 6 31.96 1.93 -36.97
C ALA A 6 31.27 3.31 -36.92
N GLY A 7 31.08 3.79 -35.69
CA GLY A 7 30.55 5.10 -35.32
C GLY A 7 29.37 4.91 -34.36
N LEU A 8 29.52 4.81 -33.04
CA LEU A 8 30.38 5.48 -32.06
C LEU A 8 30.34 7.02 -32.12
N THR A 9 29.36 7.58 -31.44
CA THR A 9 29.37 8.88 -30.72
C THR A 9 28.15 8.81 -29.77
N LEU A 10 28.23 8.46 -28.48
CA LEU A 10 28.82 9.13 -27.31
C LEU A 10 28.50 10.63 -27.21
N VAL A 11 28.14 11.06 -25.98
CA VAL A 11 28.10 12.43 -25.39
C VAL A 11 26.66 13.01 -25.31
N THR A 12 25.84 12.75 -24.27
CA THR A 12 25.83 13.14 -22.83
C THR A 12 24.89 14.30 -22.51
N PHE A 13 24.07 14.08 -21.47
CA PHE A 13 23.63 15.02 -20.42
C PHE A 13 22.71 16.20 -20.79
N LEU A 14 21.49 16.19 -20.23
CA LEU A 14 21.10 17.18 -19.20
C LEU A 14 19.87 16.74 -18.41
N ALA A 15 20.12 16.29 -17.18
CA ALA A 15 19.11 16.20 -16.12
C ALA A 15 19.07 17.56 -15.40
N ALA A 16 17.89 18.17 -15.26
CA ALA A 16 17.64 19.21 -14.25
C ALA A 16 16.14 19.46 -14.02
N ALA A 17 15.79 19.46 -12.72
CA ALA A 17 14.54 19.92 -12.08
C ALA A 17 13.28 19.06 -12.37
N LEU A 18 12.42 18.68 -11.43
CA LEU A 18 11.96 19.26 -10.16
C LEU A 18 11.83 18.09 -9.14
N GLY A 19 12.26 18.15 -7.87
CA GLY A 19 11.81 19.06 -6.82
C GLY A 19 11.00 18.27 -5.78
N ALA A 20 11.63 17.86 -4.65
CA ALA A 20 10.93 17.56 -3.40
C ALA A 20 11.92 17.58 -2.22
N CYS A 21 11.67 18.54 -1.34
CA CYS A 21 12.40 18.85 -0.13
C CYS A 21 12.38 17.68 0.86
N SER A 22 13.55 17.23 1.35
CA SER A 22 13.63 16.43 2.58
C SER A 22 14.29 17.28 3.65
N ALA A 23 13.45 17.98 4.42
CA ALA A 23 13.89 18.62 5.66
C ALA A 23 14.02 17.55 6.74
N SER A 24 15.24 17.02 6.92
CA SER A 24 15.63 16.29 8.13
C SER A 24 16.58 17.20 8.91
N GLY A 25 16.05 17.88 9.92
CA GLY A 25 16.84 18.70 10.83
C GLY A 25 17.83 17.87 11.65
N PRO A 26 18.90 18.48 12.19
CA PRO A 26 19.84 17.78 13.07
C PRO A 26 19.15 17.42 14.39
N SER A 27 19.01 16.13 14.67
CA SER A 27 18.71 15.67 16.03
C SER A 27 19.96 15.83 16.90
N PRO A 28 19.89 16.53 18.05
CA PRO A 28 21.03 16.68 18.94
C PRO A 28 21.37 15.34 19.61
N LYS A 29 22.67 15.23 19.92
CA LYS A 29 23.39 14.06 20.41
C LYS A 29 22.81 13.45 21.70
N ALA A 30 23.09 12.15 21.81
CA ALA A 30 22.87 11.27 22.96
C ALA A 30 23.39 11.80 24.31
N ALA A 31 22.68 11.42 25.39
CA ALA A 31 23.25 11.18 26.73
C ALA A 31 22.37 10.23 27.58
N VAL A 32 22.91 9.04 27.83
CA VAL A 32 22.94 8.18 29.05
C VAL A 32 21.75 8.13 30.03
N ALA A 33 21.20 6.92 30.26
CA ALA A 33 21.27 6.14 31.52
C ALA A 33 20.48 4.81 31.44
N PRO A 34 20.98 3.69 31.99
CA PRO A 34 20.23 2.43 32.05
C PRO A 34 19.40 2.36 33.33
N ILE A 35 18.10 2.11 33.21
CA ILE A 35 17.26 1.74 34.35
C ILE A 35 16.37 0.58 33.91
N ALA A 36 16.58 -0.56 34.55
CA ALA A 36 15.78 -1.76 34.39
C ALA A 36 14.41 -1.58 35.06
N ALA A 37 13.33 -1.93 34.37
CA ALA A 37 12.17 -2.69 34.88
C ALA A 37 10.92 -2.50 33.98
N THR A 38 10.36 -3.64 33.54
CA THR A 38 8.93 -3.89 33.18
C THR A 38 8.33 -3.01 32.06
N VAL A 39 7.69 -3.51 31.01
CA VAL A 39 6.48 -4.34 30.91
C VAL A 39 6.43 -4.80 29.44
N ALA A 40 5.86 -5.98 29.15
CA ALA A 40 5.59 -6.42 27.78
C ALA A 40 4.89 -5.28 26.99
N ALA A 41 5.58 -4.74 25.99
CA ALA A 41 5.04 -3.69 25.15
C ALA A 41 3.84 -4.23 24.37
N ALA A 42 2.64 -3.81 24.75
CA ALA A 42 1.48 -3.93 23.87
C ALA A 42 1.82 -3.23 22.55
N PRO A 43 1.47 -3.81 21.39
CA PRO A 43 1.78 -3.18 20.12
C PRO A 43 1.08 -1.82 20.07
N ALA A 44 1.86 -0.75 19.93
CA ALA A 44 1.34 0.59 19.74
C ALA A 44 0.37 0.57 18.54
N PRO A 45 -0.81 1.21 18.63
CA PRO A 45 -1.70 1.30 17.49
C PRO A 45 -0.94 1.95 16.33
N SER A 46 -0.74 1.19 15.26
CA SER A 46 -0.10 1.66 14.05
C SER A 46 -0.85 2.90 13.55
N PRO A 47 -0.14 3.97 13.12
CA PRO A 47 -0.79 5.21 12.71
C PRO A 47 -1.82 4.93 11.62
N THR A 48 -3.04 5.41 11.84
CA THR A 48 -4.27 5.19 11.06
C THR A 48 -4.20 5.60 9.57
N GLY A 49 -3.02 6.04 9.09
CA GLY A 49 -2.80 6.48 7.71
C GLY A 49 -1.96 5.54 6.82
N SER A 50 -1.32 4.50 7.36
CA SER A 50 -0.40 3.63 6.59
C SER A 50 -0.80 2.14 6.58
N GLY A 51 -2.09 1.84 6.80
CA GLY A 51 -2.63 0.48 6.89
C GLY A 51 -3.41 0.01 5.67
N CYS A 52 -3.98 -1.20 5.77
CA CYS A 52 -4.84 -1.81 4.75
C CYS A 52 -6.23 -1.15 4.60
N GLY A 53 -6.68 -0.38 5.60
CA GLY A 53 -8.04 0.16 5.67
C GLY A 53 -8.44 1.03 4.47
N PRO A 54 -7.67 2.06 4.08
CA PRO A 54 -8.02 2.92 2.94
C PRO A 54 -8.16 2.17 1.62
N SER A 55 -7.31 1.15 1.37
CA SER A 55 -7.38 0.34 0.14
C SER A 55 -8.66 -0.50 0.10
N ILE A 56 -9.02 -1.13 1.23
CA ILE A 56 -10.25 -1.93 1.32
C ILE A 56 -11.48 -1.03 1.18
N ALA A 57 -11.51 0.11 1.87
CA ALA A 57 -12.61 1.08 1.80
C ALA A 57 -12.81 1.63 0.38
N ARG A 58 -11.71 1.92 -0.33
CA ARG A 58 -11.79 2.35 -1.74
C ARG A 58 -12.39 1.26 -2.62
N THR A 59 -11.98 0.00 -2.48
CA THR A 59 -12.57 -1.10 -3.27
C THR A 59 -14.06 -1.27 -2.94
N GLN A 60 -14.44 -1.21 -1.67
CA GLN A 60 -15.85 -1.27 -1.26
C GLN A 60 -16.68 -0.16 -1.91
N ALA A 61 -16.18 1.09 -1.92
CA ALA A 61 -16.87 2.20 -2.57
C ALA A 61 -17.06 2.00 -4.08
N VAL A 62 -16.10 1.38 -4.78
CA VAL A 62 -16.25 1.05 -6.21
C VAL A 62 -17.32 -0.03 -6.39
N VAL A 63 -17.30 -1.09 -5.58
CA VAL A 63 -18.30 -2.17 -5.61
C VAL A 63 -19.71 -1.61 -5.39
N ASP A 64 -19.87 -0.75 -4.39
CA ASP A 64 -21.17 -0.11 -4.09
C ASP A 64 -21.65 0.77 -5.25
N SER A 65 -20.74 1.53 -5.86
CA SER A 65 -21.04 2.33 -7.06
C SER A 65 -21.47 1.45 -8.23
N ASP A 66 -20.78 0.34 -8.47
CA ASP A 66 -21.10 -0.56 -9.58
C ASP A 66 -22.44 -1.26 -9.36
N VAL A 67 -22.77 -1.64 -8.13
CA VAL A 67 -24.10 -2.17 -7.80
C VAL A 67 -25.18 -1.09 -8.02
N ALA A 68 -24.94 0.14 -7.53
CA ALA A 68 -25.89 1.23 -7.64
C ALA A 68 -26.14 1.67 -9.09
N THR A 69 -25.13 1.59 -9.95
CA THR A 69 -25.21 1.94 -11.37
C THR A 69 -25.62 0.78 -12.28
N GLY A 70 -25.74 -0.44 -11.73
CA GLY A 70 -26.10 -1.64 -12.48
C GLY A 70 -24.94 -2.28 -13.25
N ASN A 71 -23.71 -1.80 -13.07
CA ASN A 71 -22.49 -2.41 -13.63
C ASN A 71 -22.12 -3.73 -12.94
N LEU A 72 -22.56 -3.91 -11.70
CA LEU A 72 -22.40 -5.15 -10.94
C LEU A 72 -23.76 -5.66 -10.47
N ASN A 73 -24.03 -6.94 -10.72
CA ASN A 73 -25.25 -7.59 -10.25
C ASN A 73 -25.30 -7.58 -8.71
N PRO A 74 -26.41 -7.18 -8.05
CA PRO A 74 -26.45 -6.98 -6.59
C PRO A 74 -26.06 -8.24 -5.77
N PRO A 75 -26.56 -9.46 -6.07
CA PRO A 75 -26.05 -10.69 -5.50
C PRO A 75 -24.52 -10.90 -5.59
N VAL A 76 -23.88 -10.47 -6.69
CA VAL A 76 -22.42 -10.56 -6.85
C VAL A 76 -21.74 -9.51 -5.97
N GLY A 77 -22.26 -8.29 -5.96
CA GLY A 77 -21.81 -7.22 -5.05
C GLY A 77 -21.84 -7.64 -3.59
N ALA A 78 -22.93 -8.26 -3.14
CA ALA A 78 -23.05 -8.76 -1.76
C ALA A 78 -21.96 -9.80 -1.39
N ARG A 79 -21.64 -10.71 -2.32
CA ARG A 79 -20.58 -11.71 -2.13
C ARG A 79 -19.20 -11.06 -2.12
N PHE A 80 -18.96 -10.08 -2.98
CA PHE A 80 -17.72 -9.33 -2.98
C PHE A 80 -17.55 -8.52 -1.68
N SER A 81 -18.59 -7.83 -1.23
CA SER A 81 -18.56 -7.11 0.05
C SER A 81 -18.32 -8.03 1.25
N ALA A 82 -18.84 -9.26 1.24
CA ALA A 82 -18.50 -10.25 2.27
C ALA A 82 -17.01 -10.64 2.25
N ASP A 83 -16.38 -10.74 1.08
CA ASP A 83 -14.94 -10.96 0.95
C ASP A 83 -14.12 -9.76 1.47
N LEU A 84 -14.58 -8.54 1.19
CA LEU A 84 -13.95 -7.30 1.68
C LEU A 84 -14.13 -7.11 3.19
N ALA A 85 -15.24 -7.58 3.77
CA ALA A 85 -15.46 -7.57 5.21
C ALA A 85 -14.42 -8.44 5.93
N ARG A 86 -14.10 -9.63 5.41
CA ARG A 86 -13.03 -10.48 5.96
C ARG A 86 -11.65 -9.82 5.90
N ALA A 87 -11.34 -9.14 4.79
CA ALA A 87 -10.12 -8.34 4.69
C ALA A 87 -10.10 -7.21 5.74
N SER A 88 -11.24 -6.55 5.95
CA SER A 88 -11.39 -5.48 6.94
C SER A 88 -11.21 -5.99 8.38
N GLU A 89 -11.78 -7.15 8.71
CA GLU A 89 -11.60 -7.80 10.02
C GLU A 89 -10.13 -8.13 10.29
N ALA A 90 -9.44 -8.74 9.33
CA ALA A 90 -8.00 -9.00 9.44
C ALA A 90 -7.21 -7.69 9.61
N CYS A 91 -7.61 -6.63 8.89
CA CYS A 91 -6.99 -5.32 8.98
C CYS A 91 -7.15 -4.70 10.39
N ASN A 92 -8.37 -4.70 10.91
CA ASN A 92 -8.73 -4.16 12.22
C ASN A 92 -8.07 -4.96 13.36
N ALA A 93 -7.81 -6.24 13.14
CA ALA A 93 -7.05 -7.09 14.05
C ALA A 93 -5.52 -6.90 13.96
N GLY A 94 -5.03 -5.92 13.18
CA GLY A 94 -3.60 -5.65 13.00
C GLY A 94 -2.87 -6.60 12.06
N ARG A 95 -3.57 -7.55 11.41
CA ARG A 95 -3.00 -8.52 10.47
C ARG A 95 -2.90 -7.94 9.05
N VAL A 96 -2.15 -6.86 8.89
CA VAL A 96 -2.12 -6.04 7.66
C VAL A 96 -1.74 -6.85 6.42
N ARG A 97 -0.72 -7.73 6.50
CA ARG A 97 -0.28 -8.55 5.35
C ARG A 97 -1.37 -9.50 4.86
N GLU A 98 -2.06 -10.16 5.80
CA GLU A 98 -3.19 -11.05 5.50
C GLU A 98 -4.33 -10.27 4.86
N ALA A 99 -4.69 -9.11 5.43
CA ALA A 99 -5.73 -8.24 4.91
C ALA A 99 -5.47 -7.81 3.45
N ILE A 100 -4.23 -7.44 3.12
CA ILE A 100 -3.85 -7.08 1.74
C ILE A 100 -3.94 -8.30 0.81
N GLY A 101 -3.54 -9.49 1.27
CA GLY A 101 -3.68 -10.73 0.50
C GLY A 101 -5.15 -11.09 0.24
N LEU A 102 -6.01 -10.95 1.27
CA LEU A 102 -7.45 -11.17 1.14
C LEU A 102 -8.09 -10.15 0.18
N LEU A 103 -7.71 -8.88 0.28
CA LEU A 103 -8.15 -7.84 -0.65
C LEU A 103 -7.77 -8.18 -2.09
N ALA A 104 -6.50 -8.51 -2.35
CA ALA A 104 -6.02 -8.86 -3.68
C ALA A 104 -6.73 -10.11 -4.24
N ALA A 105 -6.93 -11.13 -3.40
CA ALA A 105 -7.66 -12.35 -3.79
C ALA A 105 -9.13 -12.05 -4.13
N ALA A 106 -9.80 -11.21 -3.34
CA ALA A 106 -11.18 -10.81 -3.61
C ALA A 106 -11.25 -10.07 -4.96
N LYS A 107 -10.43 -9.04 -5.14
CA LYS A 107 -10.35 -8.26 -6.39
C LYS A 107 -10.11 -9.16 -7.61
N ALA A 108 -9.17 -10.10 -7.53
CA ALA A 108 -8.91 -11.05 -8.62
C ALA A 108 -10.11 -11.96 -8.93
N ARG A 109 -10.85 -12.45 -7.93
CA ARG A 109 -12.03 -13.31 -8.13
C ARG A 109 -13.16 -12.62 -8.87
N TYR A 110 -13.33 -11.31 -8.65
CA TYR A 110 -14.43 -10.53 -9.24
C TYR A 110 -14.00 -9.67 -10.44
N GLY A 111 -12.73 -9.72 -10.85
CA GLY A 111 -12.23 -9.00 -12.03
C GLY A 111 -11.90 -7.53 -11.81
N TYR A 112 -11.58 -7.13 -10.58
CA TYR A 112 -11.21 -5.76 -10.23
C TYR A 112 -9.68 -5.60 -10.15
N PRO A 113 -9.08 -4.57 -10.76
CA PRO A 113 -7.64 -4.31 -10.72
C PRO A 113 -7.20 -3.69 -9.39
#